data_AF-A0A523AU66-F1
#
_entry.id   AF-A0A523AU66-F1
#
_cell.length_a   1.000
_cell.length_b   1.000
_cell.length_c   1.000
_cell.angle_alpha   90.00
_cell.angle_beta   90.00
_cell.angle_gamma   90.00
#
_symmetry.space_group_name_H-M   'P 1'
#
loop_
_entity.id
_entity.type
_entity.pdbx_description
1 polymer ?
#
loop_
_entity_poly.entity_id
_entity_poly.type
_entity_poly.pdbx_seq_one_letter_code
_entity_poly.pdbx_strand_id
1 'polypeptide(L)'
;LRGRPLTLQLYPDGIGGKRIVRKDRPDYTPDWVRTFTYRSGEGKTIRYVVCDDRPTLIWLANLANLEFHLTLSRADDFHHPDLLLFDLDPFPPAGFRDACRVALLIRDLLREMGVEGYPKTSGATGLHILVGLERVHEFREVREAVREMALSLQSLDPSVLAEMRPVAERRGRVLVDFAQNSRGKTITSPYSLKPLEGAPVSTPLRWEELEEGVEPGRFNLQTVPGRSEDPMLPVLSQRVRLRG
;
A
#
# COMPACT_ATOMS: atom_id res chain seq x y z
N LEU A 1 8.95 -5.95 2.40
CA LEU A 1 9.02 -5.86 3.88
C LEU A 1 10.38 -5.39 4.39
N ARG A 2 11.48 -6.01 3.96
CA ARG A 2 12.86 -5.67 4.36
C ARG A 2 13.11 -4.16 4.44
N GLY A 3 13.67 -3.73 5.56
CA GLY A 3 14.07 -2.36 5.88
C GLY A 3 12.93 -1.45 6.28
N ARG A 4 11.67 -1.92 6.30
CA ARG A 4 10.50 -1.06 6.55
C ARG A 4 9.93 -1.27 7.95
N PRO A 5 9.72 -0.19 8.73
CA PRO A 5 8.88 -0.20 9.92
C PRO A 5 7.48 -0.74 9.62
N LEU A 6 7.02 -1.70 10.42
CA LEU A 6 5.71 -2.35 10.24
C LEU A 6 4.69 -1.94 11.29
N THR A 7 3.45 -1.76 10.84
CA THR A 7 2.26 -1.87 11.69
C THR A 7 1.67 -3.27 11.52
N LEU A 8 1.35 -3.91 12.64
CA LEU A 8 0.78 -5.26 12.68
C LEU A 8 -0.72 -5.19 12.91
N GLN A 9 -1.48 -6.09 12.30
CA GLN A 9 -2.88 -6.33 12.63
C GLN A 9 -3.05 -7.79 13.03
N LEU A 10 -3.25 -7.99 14.33
CA LEU A 10 -3.32 -9.30 14.96
C LEU A 10 -4.78 -9.74 15.13
N TYR A 11 -5.01 -11.03 14.93
CA TYR A 11 -6.31 -11.70 15.02
C TYR A 11 -6.18 -13.00 15.84
N PRO A 12 -5.96 -12.91 17.17
CA PRO A 12 -5.69 -14.09 18.01
C PRO A 12 -6.80 -15.16 17.95
N ASP A 13 -8.05 -14.72 17.83
CA ASP A 13 -9.23 -15.59 17.77
C ASP A 13 -9.81 -15.69 16.34
N GLY A 14 -8.99 -15.44 15.32
CA GLY A 14 -9.41 -15.44 13.91
C GLY A 14 -10.19 -14.20 13.47
N ILE A 15 -10.67 -14.19 12.22
CA ILE A 15 -11.26 -13.01 11.57
C ILE A 15 -12.61 -12.57 12.16
N GLY A 16 -13.31 -13.47 12.87
CA GLY A 16 -14.55 -13.15 13.59
C GLY A 16 -14.32 -12.61 15.01
N GLY A 17 -13.06 -12.62 15.47
CA GLY A 17 -12.67 -12.21 16.82
C GLY A 17 -12.17 -10.76 16.91
N LYS A 18 -11.42 -10.48 17.97
CA LYS A 18 -10.88 -9.15 18.24
C LYS A 18 -9.71 -8.83 17.30
N ARG A 19 -9.81 -7.69 16.60
CA ARG A 19 -8.70 -7.08 15.86
C ARG A 19 -7.83 -6.21 16.78
N ILE A 20 -6.51 -6.44 16.76
CA ILE A 20 -5.53 -5.63 17.52
C ILE A 20 -4.56 -4.97 16.55
N VAL A 21 -4.58 -3.64 16.46
CA VAL A 21 -3.60 -2.87 15.70
C VAL A 21 -2.41 -2.55 16.60
N ARG A 22 -1.20 -2.91 16.17
CA ARG A 22 0.02 -2.73 16.96
C ARG A 22 1.12 -2.07 16.15
N LYS A 23 1.55 -0.87 16.58
CA LYS A 23 2.69 -0.13 15.99
C LYS A 23 3.97 -0.32 16.80
N ASP A 24 3.87 -0.29 18.12
CA ASP A 24 5.00 -0.53 19.02
C ASP A 24 5.22 -2.04 19.16
N ARG A 25 6.47 -2.47 19.21
CA ARG A 25 6.84 -3.87 19.37
C ARG A 25 6.27 -4.43 20.69
N PRO A 26 5.88 -5.70 20.75
CA PRO A 26 5.61 -6.35 22.04
C PRO A 26 6.83 -6.35 22.96
N ASP A 27 6.62 -6.37 24.28
CA ASP A 27 7.73 -6.44 25.24
C ASP A 27 8.51 -7.75 25.11
N TYR A 28 7.83 -8.84 24.79
CA TYR A 28 8.41 -10.17 24.50
C TYR A 28 9.03 -10.31 23.10
N THR A 29 9.30 -9.19 22.40
CA THR A 29 9.97 -9.25 21.09
C THR A 29 11.34 -9.92 21.24
N PRO A 30 11.64 -11.00 20.50
CA PRO A 30 12.93 -11.68 20.59
C PRO A 30 14.09 -10.76 20.22
N ASP A 31 15.26 -10.96 20.85
CA ASP A 31 16.44 -10.10 20.67
C ASP A 31 16.98 -10.09 19.23
N TRP A 32 16.75 -11.16 18.48
CA TRP A 32 17.15 -11.26 17.07
C TRP A 32 16.24 -10.46 16.13
N VAL A 33 15.05 -10.03 16.58
CA VAL A 33 14.13 -9.21 15.77
C VAL A 33 14.63 -7.77 15.76
N ARG A 34 14.98 -7.27 14.58
CA ARG A 34 15.36 -5.87 14.40
C ARG A 34 14.19 -4.94 14.73
N THR A 35 14.51 -3.85 15.43
CA THR A 35 13.55 -2.78 15.74
C THR A 35 14.06 -1.42 15.27
N PHE A 36 13.13 -0.51 14.97
CA PHE A 36 13.39 0.89 14.63
C PHE A 36 12.65 1.81 15.58
N THR A 37 13.37 2.74 16.22
CA THR A 37 12.75 3.68 17.16
C THR A 37 12.49 5.03 16.49
N TYR A 38 11.23 5.42 16.41
CA TYR A 38 10.80 6.75 15.99
C TYR A 38 10.33 7.56 17.19
N ARG A 39 10.81 8.80 17.29
CA ARG A 39 10.33 9.79 18.26
C ARG A 39 9.62 10.91 17.50
N SER A 40 8.34 11.13 17.77
CA SER A 40 7.63 12.27 17.22
C SER A 40 8.10 13.58 17.88
N GLY A 41 7.85 14.71 17.21
CA GLY A 41 8.10 16.04 17.81
C GLY A 41 7.29 16.30 19.09
N GLU A 42 6.20 15.58 19.30
CA GLU A 42 5.35 15.65 20.51
C GLU A 42 5.85 14.73 21.65
N GLY A 43 7.03 14.11 21.51
CA GLY A 43 7.62 13.25 22.53
C GLY A 43 7.13 11.79 22.53
N LYS A 44 6.19 11.42 21.64
CA LYS A 44 5.74 10.03 21.51
C LYS A 44 6.83 9.16 20.89
N THR A 45 7.22 8.11 21.60
CA THR A 45 8.18 7.11 21.11
C THR A 45 7.46 5.85 20.63
N ILE A 46 7.83 5.33 19.46
CA ILE A 46 7.34 4.07 18.91
C ILE A 46 8.55 3.25 18.46
N ARG A 47 8.63 1.99 18.90
CA ARG A 47 9.64 1.01 18.50
C ARG A 47 8.99 0.03 17.53
N TYR A 48 9.11 0.30 16.24
CA TYR A 48 8.57 -0.55 15.19
C TYR A 48 9.37 -1.85 15.06
N VAL A 49 8.69 -2.95 14.73
CA VAL A 49 9.35 -4.15 14.19
C VAL A 49 9.77 -3.89 12.75
N VAL A 50 10.95 -4.38 12.37
CA VAL A 50 11.43 -4.39 10.98
C VAL A 50 11.66 -5.84 10.56
N CYS A 51 10.88 -6.32 9.59
CA CYS A 51 10.96 -7.71 9.12
C CYS A 51 11.99 -7.84 7.98
N ASP A 52 13.23 -8.18 8.35
CA ASP A 52 14.36 -8.30 7.42
C ASP A 52 14.66 -9.74 6.98
N ASP A 53 14.10 -10.73 7.66
CA ASP A 53 14.41 -12.14 7.44
C ASP A 53 13.21 -13.06 7.64
N ARG A 54 13.41 -14.32 7.25
CA ARG A 54 12.41 -15.38 7.33
C ARG A 54 12.02 -15.74 8.78
N PRO A 55 12.96 -15.87 9.74
CA PRO A 55 12.60 -16.05 11.14
C PRO A 55 11.64 -14.98 11.66
N THR A 56 11.88 -13.69 11.33
CA THR A 56 11.02 -12.58 11.76
C THR A 56 9.64 -12.72 11.17
N LEU A 57 9.56 -13.07 9.89
CA LEU A 57 8.28 -13.30 9.22
C LEU A 57 7.46 -14.41 9.88
N ILE A 58 8.10 -15.54 10.20
CA ILE A 58 7.45 -16.68 10.87
C ILE A 58 7.01 -16.31 12.28
N TRP A 59 7.85 -15.61 13.04
CA TRP A 59 7.49 -15.13 14.37
C TRP A 59 6.28 -14.19 14.32
N LEU A 60 6.25 -13.24 13.39
CA LEU A 60 5.12 -12.34 13.21
C LEU A 60 3.83 -13.11 12.89
N ALA A 61 3.89 -14.10 12.01
CA ALA A 61 2.74 -14.97 11.73
C ALA A 61 2.27 -15.72 12.99
N ASN A 62 3.20 -16.21 13.82
CA ASN A 62 2.90 -16.88 15.08
C ASN A 62 2.25 -15.96 16.13
N LEU A 63 2.35 -14.63 15.99
CA LEU A 63 1.60 -13.67 16.82
C LEU A 63 0.15 -13.47 16.37
N ALA A 64 -0.34 -14.33 15.48
CA ALA A 64 -1.62 -14.18 14.78
C ALA A 64 -1.69 -12.90 13.93
N ASN A 65 -0.56 -12.42 13.41
CA ASN A 65 -0.55 -11.32 12.45
C ASN A 65 -1.06 -11.82 11.09
N LEU A 66 -2.19 -11.27 10.63
CA LEU A 66 -2.71 -11.57 9.29
C LEU A 66 -2.33 -10.50 8.28
N GLU A 67 -2.31 -9.23 8.69
CA GLU A 67 -1.96 -8.13 7.79
C GLU A 67 -0.61 -7.51 8.12
N PHE A 68 0.27 -7.47 7.13
CA PHE A 68 1.54 -6.74 7.21
C PHE A 68 1.36 -5.36 6.59
N HIS A 69 1.42 -4.32 7.41
CA HIS A 69 1.31 -2.94 6.94
C HIS A 69 2.67 -2.25 6.96
N LEU A 70 3.22 -1.92 5.79
CA LEU A 70 4.53 -1.28 5.66
C LEU A 70 4.42 0.23 5.52
N THR A 71 5.44 0.94 5.97
CA THR A 71 5.63 2.38 5.70
C THR A 71 6.24 2.59 4.31
N LEU A 72 5.95 3.74 3.69
CA LEU A 72 6.50 4.11 2.36
C LEU A 72 7.97 4.55 2.41
N SER A 73 8.53 4.75 3.60
CA SER A 73 9.96 4.99 3.85
C SER A 73 10.60 3.79 4.53
N ARG A 74 11.92 3.82 4.68
CA ARG A 74 12.70 2.78 5.35
C ARG A 74 13.13 3.22 6.75
N ALA A 75 13.61 2.29 7.54
CA ALA A 75 14.08 2.55 8.90
C ALA A 75 15.40 3.34 8.93
N ASP A 76 16.24 3.20 7.91
CA ASP A 76 17.51 3.93 7.79
C ASP A 76 17.33 5.38 7.30
N ASP A 77 16.22 5.67 6.62
CA ASP A 77 15.77 7.02 6.32
C ASP A 77 14.24 7.07 6.35
N PHE A 78 13.71 7.51 7.49
CA PHE A 78 12.28 7.53 7.74
C PHE A 78 11.58 8.78 7.18
N HIS A 79 12.36 9.80 6.79
CA HIS A 79 11.85 11.10 6.36
C HIS A 79 11.68 11.18 4.84
N HIS A 80 12.52 10.48 4.09
CA HIS A 80 12.45 10.43 2.62
C HIS A 80 11.90 9.07 2.16
N PRO A 81 10.65 9.00 1.67
CA PRO A 81 10.09 7.77 1.14
C PRO A 81 10.88 7.27 -0.08
N ASP A 82 10.97 5.95 -0.20
CA ASP A 82 11.44 5.27 -1.41
C ASP A 82 10.29 4.70 -2.24
N LEU A 83 9.04 4.94 -1.82
CA LEU A 83 7.83 4.61 -2.56
C LEU A 83 6.87 5.81 -2.61
N LEU A 84 6.33 6.05 -3.80
CA LEU A 84 5.12 6.83 -4.03
C LEU A 84 3.94 5.87 -4.24
N LEU A 85 2.78 6.23 -3.71
CA LEU A 85 1.57 5.43 -3.76
C LEU A 85 0.42 6.20 -4.42
N PHE A 86 -0.25 5.58 -5.37
CA PHE A 86 -1.65 5.90 -5.69
C PHE A 86 -2.54 4.86 -5.02
N ASP A 87 -3.37 5.28 -4.06
CA ASP A 87 -4.35 4.42 -3.38
C ASP A 87 -5.73 4.70 -3.95
N LEU A 88 -6.34 3.69 -4.57
CA LEU A 88 -7.59 3.82 -5.32
C LEU A 88 -8.75 3.18 -4.56
N ASP A 89 -9.63 4.03 -4.04
CA ASP A 89 -10.78 3.64 -3.24
C ASP A 89 -12.10 3.94 -3.97
N PRO A 90 -12.79 2.94 -4.54
CA PRO A 90 -14.08 3.14 -5.17
C PRO A 90 -15.20 3.34 -4.13
N PHE A 91 -16.08 4.30 -4.37
CA PHE A 91 -17.28 4.52 -3.58
C PHE A 91 -18.53 3.99 -4.29
N PRO A 92 -19.34 3.12 -3.64
CA PRO A 92 -20.53 2.55 -4.25
C PRO A 92 -21.44 3.60 -4.92
N PRO A 93 -22.03 3.31 -6.09
CA PRO A 93 -22.01 2.01 -6.79
C PRO A 93 -20.72 1.71 -7.56
N ALA A 94 -19.73 2.61 -7.58
CA ALA A 94 -18.42 2.28 -8.16
C ALA A 94 -17.77 1.15 -7.36
N GLY A 95 -17.07 0.28 -8.07
CA GLY A 95 -16.39 -0.88 -7.51
C GLY A 95 -15.00 -1.08 -8.10
N PHE A 96 -14.51 -2.31 -8.00
CA PHE A 96 -13.15 -2.65 -8.41
C PHE A 96 -12.87 -2.38 -9.90
N ARG A 97 -13.85 -2.57 -10.79
CA ARG A 97 -13.69 -2.28 -12.22
C ARG A 97 -13.47 -0.79 -12.49
N ASP A 98 -14.16 0.08 -11.75
CA ASP A 98 -13.95 1.52 -11.84
C ASP A 98 -12.56 1.90 -11.32
N ALA A 99 -12.09 1.26 -10.23
CA ALA A 99 -10.72 1.44 -9.75
C ALA A 99 -9.68 0.98 -10.80
N CYS A 100 -9.93 -0.11 -11.52
CA CYS A 100 -9.07 -0.55 -12.63
C CYS A 100 -9.04 0.46 -13.77
N ARG A 101 -10.18 1.04 -14.15
CA ARG A 101 -10.24 2.10 -15.16
C ARG A 101 -9.39 3.31 -14.75
N VAL A 102 -9.54 3.79 -13.52
CA VAL A 102 -8.73 4.90 -13.00
C VAL A 102 -7.25 4.53 -12.93
N ALA A 103 -6.94 3.28 -12.61
CA ALA A 103 -5.56 2.79 -12.63
C ALA A 103 -4.91 2.84 -14.01
N LEU A 104 -5.67 2.50 -15.06
CA LEU A 104 -5.21 2.60 -16.44
C LEU A 104 -4.99 4.07 -16.86
N LEU A 105 -5.84 5.00 -16.41
CA LEU A 105 -5.59 6.44 -16.60
C LEU A 105 -4.28 6.89 -15.93
N ILE A 106 -4.03 6.43 -14.70
CA ILE A 106 -2.78 6.73 -13.98
C ILE A 106 -1.58 6.12 -14.71
N ARG A 107 -1.69 4.89 -15.21
CA ARG A 107 -0.63 4.24 -16.00
C ARG A 107 -0.27 5.07 -17.22
N ASP A 108 -1.27 5.51 -17.97
CA ASP A 108 -1.05 6.24 -19.21
C ASP A 108 -0.39 7.60 -18.91
N LEU A 109 -0.83 8.29 -17.85
CA LEU A 109 -0.17 9.51 -17.35
C LEU A 109 1.29 9.27 -16.92
N LEU A 110 1.56 8.20 -16.15
CA LEU A 110 2.92 7.84 -15.75
C LEU A 110 3.81 7.52 -16.96
N ARG A 111 3.26 6.83 -17.96
CA ARG A 111 3.95 6.48 -19.20
C ARG A 111 4.34 7.73 -20.00
N GLU A 112 3.47 8.73 -20.09
CA GLU A 112 3.79 10.03 -20.69
C GLU A 112 4.96 10.73 -19.99
N MET A 113 5.09 10.53 -18.68
CA MET A 113 6.19 11.04 -17.86
C MET A 113 7.46 10.16 -17.95
N GLY A 114 7.43 9.05 -18.68
CA GLY A 114 8.52 8.07 -18.73
C GLY A 114 8.73 7.30 -17.42
N VAL A 115 7.68 7.18 -16.60
CA VAL A 115 7.69 6.50 -15.31
C VAL A 115 6.88 5.21 -15.39
N GLU A 116 7.45 4.12 -14.89
CA GLU A 116 6.71 2.86 -14.72
C GLU A 116 6.02 2.81 -13.36
N GLY A 117 4.75 2.38 -13.32
CA GLY A 117 4.01 2.12 -12.10
C GLY A 117 3.74 0.62 -11.94
N TYR A 118 3.65 0.15 -10.70
CA TYR A 118 3.46 -1.27 -10.39
C TYR A 118 2.14 -1.48 -9.65
N PRO A 119 1.11 -2.06 -10.29
CA PRO A 119 -0.19 -2.24 -9.67
C PRO A 119 -0.25 -3.47 -8.76
N LYS A 120 -1.11 -3.41 -7.75
CA LYS A 120 -1.53 -4.55 -6.93
C LYS A 120 -2.97 -4.38 -6.46
N THR A 121 -3.70 -5.48 -6.27
CA THR A 121 -4.96 -5.42 -5.51
C THR A 121 -4.67 -4.98 -4.07
N SER A 122 -5.61 -4.28 -3.42
CA SER A 122 -5.48 -4.03 -1.97
C SER A 122 -5.79 -5.28 -1.14
N GLY A 123 -6.42 -6.29 -1.75
CA GLY A 123 -6.97 -7.49 -1.09
C GLY A 123 -8.37 -7.27 -0.52
N ALA A 124 -8.94 -6.06 -0.68
CA ALA A 124 -10.31 -5.72 -0.31
C ALA A 124 -11.03 -5.13 -1.54
N THR A 125 -11.48 -3.88 -1.48
CA THR A 125 -12.28 -3.24 -2.53
C THR A 125 -11.47 -2.38 -3.51
N GLY A 126 -10.26 -1.98 -3.12
CA GLY A 126 -9.43 -1.01 -3.84
C GLY A 126 -8.23 -1.61 -4.59
N LEU A 127 -7.44 -0.72 -5.16
CA LEU A 127 -6.24 -1.04 -5.93
C LEU A 127 -5.13 -0.04 -5.61
N HIS A 128 -3.89 -0.50 -5.54
CA HIS A 128 -2.74 0.38 -5.30
C HIS A 128 -1.83 0.35 -6.52
N ILE A 129 -1.20 1.49 -6.81
CA ILE A 129 -0.08 1.58 -7.77
C ILE A 129 1.12 2.14 -7.01
N LEU A 130 2.25 1.46 -7.09
CA LEU A 130 3.50 1.88 -6.47
C LEU A 130 4.49 2.37 -7.52
N VAL A 131 5.23 3.42 -7.18
CA VAL A 131 6.37 3.92 -7.95
C VAL A 131 7.57 3.99 -7.01
N GLY A 132 8.69 3.41 -7.40
CA GLY A 132 9.95 3.49 -6.65
C GLY A 132 10.61 4.85 -6.83
N LEU A 133 10.91 5.51 -5.71
CA LEU A 133 11.51 6.84 -5.68
C LEU A 133 12.99 6.80 -5.29
N GLU A 134 13.73 7.82 -5.73
CA GLU A 134 14.95 8.21 -5.05
C GLU A 134 14.63 8.88 -3.71
N ARG A 135 15.38 8.53 -2.66
CA ARG A 135 15.17 9.02 -1.28
C ARG A 135 15.74 10.42 -1.08
N VAL A 136 15.23 11.37 -1.85
CA VAL A 136 15.64 12.78 -1.81
C VAL A 136 14.46 13.72 -1.60
N HIS A 137 13.23 13.20 -1.69
CA HIS A 137 12.01 13.97 -1.52
C HIS A 137 11.44 13.77 -0.12
N GLU A 138 10.92 14.83 0.49
CA GLU A 138 10.10 14.73 1.69
C GLU A 138 8.69 14.22 1.34
N PHE A 139 8.01 13.59 2.31
CA PHE A 139 6.62 13.17 2.16
C PHE A 139 5.68 14.27 1.68
N ARG A 140 5.91 15.53 2.04
CA ARG A 140 5.08 16.65 1.60
C ARG A 140 5.14 16.83 0.08
N GLU A 141 6.33 16.74 -0.50
CA GLU A 141 6.54 16.89 -1.95
C GLU A 141 5.90 15.75 -2.72
N VAL A 142 6.11 14.51 -2.25
CA VAL A 142 5.48 13.31 -2.84
C VAL A 142 3.95 13.42 -2.78
N ARG A 143 3.41 13.86 -1.65
CA ARG A 143 1.96 14.03 -1.47
C ARG A 143 1.38 15.07 -2.42
N GLU A 144 2.04 16.20 -2.59
CA GLU A 144 1.55 17.25 -3.49
C GLU A 144 1.61 16.78 -4.95
N ALA A 145 2.68 16.11 -5.37
CA ALA A 145 2.78 15.55 -6.72
C ALA A 145 1.62 14.59 -7.03
N VAL A 146 1.30 13.66 -6.10
CA VAL A 146 0.15 12.75 -6.26
C VAL A 146 -1.17 13.52 -6.30
N ARG A 147 -1.32 14.57 -5.48
CA ARG A 147 -2.51 15.42 -5.47
C ARG A 147 -2.70 16.16 -6.80
N GLU A 148 -1.65 16.75 -7.36
CA GLU A 148 -1.69 17.45 -8.65
C GLU A 148 -2.04 16.51 -9.80
N MET A 149 -1.47 15.29 -9.81
CA MET A 149 -1.83 14.25 -10.77
C MET A 149 -3.30 13.84 -10.61
N ALA A 150 -3.78 13.65 -9.38
CA ALA A 150 -5.18 13.31 -9.12
C ALA A 150 -6.15 14.41 -9.55
N LEU A 151 -5.81 15.69 -9.33
CA LEU A 151 -6.59 16.84 -9.79
C LEU A 151 -6.63 16.94 -11.32
N SER A 152 -5.51 16.67 -11.97
CA SER A 152 -5.42 16.63 -13.44
C SER A 152 -6.28 15.50 -14.02
N LEU A 153 -6.24 14.32 -13.41
CA LEU A 153 -7.12 13.20 -13.81
C LEU A 153 -8.60 13.51 -13.56
N GLN A 154 -8.94 14.17 -12.45
CA GLN A 154 -10.30 14.58 -12.15
C GLN A 154 -10.86 15.59 -13.15
N SER A 155 -10.03 16.48 -13.71
CA SER A 155 -10.49 17.44 -14.73
C SER A 155 -10.78 16.76 -16.08
N LEU A 156 -10.12 15.62 -16.35
CA LEU A 156 -10.30 14.83 -17.57
C LEU A 156 -11.41 13.78 -17.44
N ASP A 157 -11.54 13.13 -16.29
CA ASP A 157 -12.55 12.10 -16.01
C ASP A 157 -13.26 12.40 -14.66
N PRO A 158 -14.54 12.80 -14.67
CA PRO A 158 -15.27 13.17 -13.46
C PRO A 158 -15.58 11.98 -12.54
N SER A 159 -15.31 10.74 -12.97
CA SER A 159 -15.34 9.56 -12.10
C SER A 159 -14.17 9.52 -11.12
N VAL A 160 -13.11 10.29 -11.36
CA VAL A 160 -11.97 10.45 -10.45
C VAL A 160 -12.28 11.49 -9.38
N LEU A 161 -11.94 11.16 -8.15
CA LEU A 161 -12.02 12.05 -7.01
C LEU A 161 -10.62 12.27 -6.44
N ALA A 162 -10.12 13.51 -6.49
CA ALA A 162 -8.81 13.84 -5.92
C ALA A 162 -8.86 14.05 -4.41
N GLU A 163 -9.98 14.59 -3.89
CA GLU A 163 -10.15 14.94 -2.48
C GLU A 163 -11.40 14.32 -1.90
N MET A 164 -11.37 13.95 -0.62
CA MET A 164 -12.55 13.44 0.07
C MET A 164 -13.69 14.46 0.05
N ARG A 165 -14.90 14.01 -0.32
CA ARG A 165 -16.12 14.83 -0.38
C ARG A 165 -17.25 14.22 0.45
N PRO A 166 -18.32 15.00 0.77
CA PRO A 166 -19.54 14.46 1.35
C PRO A 166 -20.13 13.30 0.54
N VAL A 167 -20.90 12.43 1.18
CA VAL A 167 -21.43 11.18 0.58
C VAL A 167 -22.15 11.41 -0.74
N ALA A 168 -22.95 12.49 -0.83
CA ALA A 168 -23.71 12.82 -2.05
C ALA A 168 -22.81 13.13 -3.26
N GLU A 169 -21.61 13.67 -3.02
CA GLU A 169 -20.69 14.12 -4.08
C GLU A 169 -19.67 13.05 -4.48
N ARG A 170 -19.37 12.10 -3.58
CA ARG A 170 -18.40 11.00 -3.84
C ARG A 170 -19.03 9.72 -4.38
N ARG A 171 -20.36 9.58 -4.34
CA ARG A 171 -21.08 8.37 -4.78
C ARG A 171 -20.75 8.05 -6.25
N GLY A 172 -20.35 6.80 -6.53
CA GLY A 172 -20.05 6.35 -7.89
C GLY A 172 -18.72 6.84 -8.46
N ARG A 173 -17.81 7.33 -7.60
CA ARG A 173 -16.48 7.82 -7.98
C ARG A 173 -15.38 7.02 -7.30
N VAL A 174 -14.16 7.15 -7.80
CA VAL A 174 -12.95 6.52 -7.25
C VAL A 174 -12.06 7.61 -6.67
N LEU A 175 -11.76 7.52 -5.38
CA LEU A 175 -10.79 8.39 -4.73
C LEU A 175 -9.38 7.95 -5.08
N VAL A 176 -8.53 8.91 -5.47
CA VAL A 176 -7.08 8.77 -5.45
C VAL A 176 -6.59 9.38 -4.13
N ASP A 177 -6.44 8.55 -3.09
CA ASP A 177 -6.14 9.05 -1.74
C ASP A 177 -4.66 9.43 -1.59
N PHE A 178 -4.33 10.63 -2.06
CA PHE A 178 -2.98 11.18 -1.97
C PHE A 178 -2.50 11.29 -0.51
N ALA A 179 -3.41 11.40 0.48
CA ALA A 179 -3.04 11.60 1.88
C ALA A 179 -2.32 10.38 2.48
N GLN A 180 -2.44 9.21 1.84
CA GLN A 180 -1.67 8.00 2.19
C GLN A 180 -0.16 8.19 2.00
N ASN A 181 0.27 9.14 1.17
CA ASN A 181 1.67 9.56 1.04
C ASN A 181 2.08 10.49 2.21
N SER A 182 1.92 10.01 3.44
CA SER A 182 2.30 10.76 4.64
C SER A 182 3.18 9.94 5.56
N ARG A 183 4.11 10.60 6.25
CA ARG A 183 5.02 9.95 7.21
C ARG A 183 4.24 9.15 8.25
N GLY A 184 4.62 7.89 8.45
CA GLY A 184 4.02 7.00 9.45
C GLY A 184 2.62 6.46 9.12
N LYS A 185 2.04 6.83 7.96
CA LYS A 185 0.98 6.05 7.32
C LYS A 185 1.57 4.76 6.78
N THR A 186 0.71 3.77 6.63
CA THR A 186 1.11 2.44 6.20
C THR A 186 0.12 1.87 5.20
N ILE A 187 0.62 1.09 4.27
CA ILE A 187 -0.18 0.31 3.33
C ILE A 187 -0.06 -1.16 3.61
N THR A 188 -1.11 -1.91 3.27
CA THR A 188 -1.02 -3.37 3.18
C THR A 188 0.08 -3.74 2.19
N SER A 189 1.06 -4.51 2.66
CA SER A 189 2.21 -4.91 1.87
C SER A 189 1.80 -5.88 0.76
N PRO A 190 2.56 -5.91 -0.36
CA PRO A 190 2.45 -6.97 -1.34
C PRO A 190 2.52 -8.36 -0.67
N TYR A 191 1.65 -9.27 -1.10
CA TYR A 191 1.49 -10.64 -0.59
C TYR A 191 0.93 -10.76 0.84
N SER A 192 0.52 -9.66 1.48
CA SER A 192 -0.19 -9.74 2.74
C SER A 192 -1.59 -10.32 2.55
N LEU A 193 -2.01 -11.19 3.47
CA LEU A 193 -3.40 -11.61 3.58
C LEU A 193 -4.28 -10.44 4.00
N LYS A 194 -5.58 -10.60 3.80
CA LYS A 194 -6.65 -9.79 4.36
C LYS A 194 -7.58 -10.65 5.23
N PRO A 195 -8.11 -10.08 6.33
CA PRO A 195 -8.93 -10.78 7.32
C PRO A 195 -10.39 -10.90 6.82
N LEU A 196 -10.56 -11.43 5.62
CA LEU A 196 -11.86 -11.62 4.98
C LEU A 196 -12.04 -13.12 4.70
N GLU A 197 -13.29 -13.53 4.51
CA GLU A 197 -13.61 -14.88 4.08
C GLU A 197 -12.84 -15.24 2.79
N GLY A 198 -12.33 -16.46 2.73
CA GLY A 198 -11.47 -16.91 1.64
C GLY A 198 -10.01 -16.46 1.73
N ALA A 199 -9.61 -15.67 2.75
CA ALA A 199 -8.24 -15.19 2.95
C ALA A 199 -7.61 -14.53 1.70
N PRO A 200 -8.24 -13.47 1.15
CA PRO A 200 -7.73 -12.80 -0.03
C PRO A 200 -6.38 -12.14 0.22
N VAL A 201 -5.63 -11.89 -0.85
CA VAL A 201 -4.25 -11.38 -0.80
C VAL A 201 -4.15 -10.06 -1.54
N SER A 202 -3.41 -9.11 -0.96
CA SER A 202 -2.96 -7.91 -1.67
C SER A 202 -1.90 -8.31 -2.70
N THR A 203 -2.32 -8.51 -3.94
CA THR A 203 -1.55 -9.30 -4.92
C THR A 203 -0.97 -8.39 -6.00
N PRO A 204 0.37 -8.39 -6.20
CA PRO A 204 1.02 -7.80 -7.36
C PRO A 204 0.42 -8.28 -8.68
N LEU A 205 0.15 -7.34 -9.58
CA LEU A 205 -0.44 -7.60 -10.89
C LEU A 205 0.44 -7.05 -12.01
N ARG A 206 0.30 -7.63 -13.19
CA ARG A 206 0.71 -6.98 -14.43
C ARG A 206 -0.37 -6.01 -14.91
N TRP A 207 0.00 -5.05 -15.76
CA TRP A 207 -0.98 -4.14 -16.36
C TRP A 207 -1.97 -4.87 -17.27
N GLU A 208 -1.53 -5.90 -17.98
CA GLU A 208 -2.35 -6.71 -18.88
C GLU A 208 -3.47 -7.42 -18.11
N GLU A 209 -3.20 -7.87 -16.87
CA GLU A 209 -4.24 -8.48 -16.02
C GLU A 209 -5.37 -7.47 -15.69
N LEU A 210 -5.04 -6.18 -15.55
CA LEU A 210 -6.05 -5.14 -15.33
C LEU A 210 -6.87 -4.87 -16.60
N GLU A 211 -6.23 -4.87 -17.77
CA GLU A 211 -6.90 -4.70 -19.07
C GLU A 211 -7.84 -5.86 -19.39
N GLU A 212 -7.44 -7.09 -19.05
CA GLU A 212 -8.24 -8.31 -19.21
C GLU A 212 -9.42 -8.40 -18.22
N GLY A 213 -9.50 -7.50 -17.24
CA GLY A 213 -10.62 -7.44 -16.29
C GLY A 213 -10.49 -8.42 -15.13
N VAL A 214 -9.31 -8.49 -14.52
CA VAL A 214 -9.04 -9.31 -13.33
C VAL A 214 -10.07 -9.13 -12.21
N GLU A 215 -10.36 -10.20 -11.50
CA GLU A 215 -11.25 -10.21 -10.34
C GLU A 215 -10.45 -10.41 -9.05
N PRO A 216 -10.58 -9.52 -8.05
CA PRO A 216 -9.74 -9.55 -6.85
C PRO A 216 -9.97 -10.81 -6.01
N GLY A 217 -11.17 -11.39 -6.05
CA GLY A 217 -11.53 -12.62 -5.32
C GLY A 217 -10.77 -13.88 -5.79
N ARG A 218 -10.10 -13.83 -6.95
CA ARG A 218 -9.28 -14.95 -7.44
C ARG A 218 -7.96 -15.09 -6.70
N PHE A 219 -7.53 -14.05 -5.98
CA PHE A 219 -6.25 -14.04 -5.29
C PHE A 219 -6.42 -14.27 -3.80
N ASN A 220 -6.00 -15.44 -3.34
CA ASN A 220 -6.09 -15.84 -1.95
C ASN A 220 -4.90 -16.69 -1.52
N LEU A 221 -4.89 -17.08 -0.23
CA LEU A 221 -3.85 -17.91 0.38
C LEU A 221 -3.54 -19.19 -0.42
N GLN A 222 -4.52 -19.78 -1.09
CA GLN A 222 -4.36 -21.04 -1.83
C GLN A 222 -3.90 -20.81 -3.27
N THR A 223 -4.34 -19.74 -3.92
CA THR A 223 -4.08 -19.50 -5.35
C THR A 223 -2.80 -18.72 -5.61
N VAL A 224 -2.45 -17.77 -4.75
CA VAL A 224 -1.27 -16.89 -4.96
C VAL A 224 0.06 -17.64 -4.96
N PRO A 225 0.31 -18.66 -4.09
CA PRO A 225 1.57 -19.42 -4.14
C PRO A 225 1.84 -20.11 -5.48
N GLY A 226 0.82 -20.33 -6.32
CA GLY A 226 0.97 -20.93 -7.65
C GLY A 226 1.43 -19.95 -8.74
N ARG A 227 1.56 -18.65 -8.45
CA ARG A 227 2.04 -17.65 -9.43
C ARG A 227 3.57 -17.73 -9.53
N SER A 228 4.09 -17.82 -10.76
CA SER A 228 5.51 -18.02 -11.06
C SER A 228 6.37 -16.76 -11.03
N GLU A 229 5.76 -15.58 -11.15
CA GLU A 229 6.46 -14.30 -11.28
C GLU A 229 5.95 -13.26 -10.27
N ASP A 230 6.85 -12.39 -9.82
CA ASP A 230 6.52 -11.19 -9.05
C ASP A 230 6.59 -9.96 -9.99
N PRO A 231 5.44 -9.49 -10.52
CA PRO A 231 5.42 -8.36 -11.44
C PRO A 231 5.78 -7.02 -10.77
N MET A 232 5.79 -6.97 -9.44
CA MET A 232 6.11 -5.77 -8.67
C MET A 232 7.56 -5.74 -8.18
N LEU A 233 8.31 -6.84 -8.29
CA LEU A 233 9.72 -6.91 -7.90
C LEU A 233 10.59 -5.74 -8.43
N PRO A 234 10.43 -5.28 -9.69
CA PRO A 234 11.25 -4.20 -10.22
C PRO A 234 11.10 -2.86 -9.48
N VAL A 235 9.97 -2.62 -8.78
CA VAL A 235 9.75 -1.40 -7.98
C VAL A 235 10.85 -1.17 -6.94
N LEU A 236 11.47 -2.25 -6.44
CA LEU A 236 12.55 -2.18 -5.45
C LEU A 236 13.85 -1.59 -6.01
N SER A 237 14.03 -1.64 -7.32
CA SER A 237 15.20 -1.13 -8.06
C SER A 237 14.94 0.22 -8.73
N GLN A 238 13.68 0.60 -8.92
CA GLN A 238 13.29 1.87 -9.53
C GLN A 238 13.68 3.07 -8.64
N ARG A 239 14.22 4.13 -9.26
CA ARG A 239 14.68 5.36 -8.59
C ARG A 239 14.20 6.58 -9.35
N VAL A 240 12.90 6.86 -9.31
CA VAL A 240 12.33 8.06 -9.94
C VAL A 240 12.60 9.27 -9.06
N ARG A 241 13.01 10.37 -9.68
CA ARG A 241 13.07 11.69 -9.05
C ARG A 241 11.91 12.53 -9.56
N LEU A 242 11.12 13.10 -8.64
CA LEU A 242 10.05 14.02 -8.98
C LEU A 242 10.67 15.27 -9.61
N ARG A 243 10.12 15.71 -10.74
CA ARG A 243 10.47 16.99 -11.36
C ARG A 243 9.56 18.05 -10.74
N GLY A 244 10.17 19.14 -10.26
CA GLY A 244 9.44 20.33 -9.83
C GLY A 244 9.02 21.20 -11.00
#